data_AF-A0A9N8HTU4-F1
#
_entry.id   AF-A0A9N8HTU4-F1
#
_cell.length_a   1.000
_cell.length_b   1.000
_cell.length_c   1.000
_cell.angle_alpha   90.00
_cell.angle_beta   90.00
_cell.angle_gamma   90.00
#
_symmetry.space_group_name_H-M   'P 1'
#
loop_
_entity.id
_entity.type
_entity.pdbx_description
1 polymer ?
#
loop_
_entity_poly.entity_id
_entity_poly.type
_entity_poly.pdbx_seq_one_letter_code
_entity_poly.pdbx_strand_id
1 'polypeptide(L)'
;GGEDDDDMLGRSMQRFVLELDGIARVVQTMKDFSTATEIQVAGCGLLGNLATRRAFHNIMREARAVGVVAAALEDHAQHPSIVVNGNKVMVCLFSESSSSSSSS
;
A
#
# COMPACT_ATOMS: atom_id res chain seq x y z
N GLY A 1 -18.16 -17.12 -28.62
CA GLY A 1 -17.85 -16.06 -27.65
C GLY A 1 -17.21 -16.76 -26.49
N GLY A 2 -16.01 -16.40 -26.05
CA GLY A 2 -15.23 -15.20 -26.32
C GLY A 2 -14.64 -14.80 -24.99
N GLU A 3 -13.74 -15.64 -24.48
CA GLU A 3 -13.09 -15.55 -23.17
C GLU A 3 -11.59 -15.75 -23.42
N ASP A 4 -10.99 -14.73 -24.03
CA ASP A 4 -9.55 -14.65 -24.30
C ASP A 4 -9.09 -13.23 -23.93
N ASP A 5 -9.18 -12.86 -22.64
CA ASP A 5 -8.82 -11.52 -22.13
C ASP A 5 -8.02 -11.55 -20.81
N ASP A 6 -7.38 -12.67 -20.44
CA ASP A 6 -6.65 -12.79 -19.15
C ASP A 6 -5.12 -12.65 -19.25
N ASP A 7 -4.53 -12.58 -20.44
CA ASP A 7 -3.07 -12.66 -20.64
C ASP A 7 -2.38 -11.33 -21.04
N MET A 8 -2.96 -10.19 -20.65
CA MET A 8 -2.38 -8.86 -20.96
C MET A 8 -1.91 -8.05 -19.75
N LEU A 9 -1.86 -8.62 -18.53
CA LEU A 9 -1.44 -7.88 -17.31
C LEU A 9 0.03 -8.07 -16.90
N GLY A 10 0.74 -9.06 -17.44
CA GLY A 10 2.07 -9.43 -16.93
C GLY A 10 3.24 -8.49 -17.28
N ARG A 11 3.12 -7.63 -18.30
CA ARG A 11 4.30 -6.90 -18.84
C ARG A 11 4.34 -5.39 -18.60
N SER A 12 3.24 -4.78 -18.16
CA SER A 12 3.19 -3.32 -17.97
C SER A 12 3.52 -2.86 -16.54
N MET A 13 3.59 -3.79 -15.58
CA MET A 13 3.70 -3.47 -14.15
C MET A 13 5.04 -2.82 -13.77
N GLN A 14 6.12 -3.13 -14.48
CA GLN A 14 7.46 -2.64 -14.16
C GLN A 14 7.74 -1.20 -14.67
N ARG A 15 6.95 -0.71 -15.64
CA ARG A 15 7.15 0.62 -16.25
C ARG A 15 6.26 1.71 -15.64
N PHE A 16 5.13 1.35 -15.04
CA PHE A 16 4.17 2.31 -14.50
C PHE A 16 4.60 2.93 -13.15
N VAL A 17 5.51 2.29 -12.41
CA VAL A 17 5.94 2.74 -11.06
C VAL A 17 6.86 3.97 -11.11
N LEU A 18 7.41 4.34 -12.27
CA LEU A 18 8.49 5.34 -12.38
C LEU A 18 8.04 6.77 -12.70
N GLU A 19 6.79 7.02 -13.13
CA GLU A 19 6.34 8.37 -13.47
C GLU A 19 5.43 8.98 -12.40
N LEU A 20 6.06 9.82 -11.57
CA LEU A 20 5.53 10.97 -10.80
C LEU A 20 4.32 10.81 -9.85
N ASP A 21 3.67 9.66 -9.73
CA ASP A 21 2.62 9.45 -8.71
C ASP A 21 2.43 7.97 -8.34
N GLY A 22 3.55 7.22 -8.35
CA GLY A 22 3.53 5.76 -8.15
C GLY A 22 2.85 5.31 -6.86
N ILE A 23 2.97 6.09 -5.77
CA ILE A 23 2.33 5.79 -4.48
C ILE A 23 0.82 5.92 -4.60
N ALA A 24 0.28 7.07 -5.05
CA ALA A 24 -1.16 7.24 -5.15
C ALA A 24 -1.78 6.25 -6.14
N ARG A 25 -1.07 5.94 -7.23
CA ARG A 25 -1.52 4.92 -8.17
C ARG A 25 -1.60 3.54 -7.55
N VAL A 26 -0.56 3.12 -6.84
CA VAL A 26 -0.54 1.82 -6.14
C VAL A 26 -1.66 1.75 -5.12
N VAL A 27 -1.86 2.80 -4.33
CA VAL A 27 -2.93 2.89 -3.35
C VAL A 27 -4.30 2.79 -4.02
N GLN A 28 -4.50 3.46 -5.16
CA GLN A 28 -5.74 3.39 -5.91
C GLN A 28 -5.98 1.98 -6.47
N THR A 29 -4.97 1.37 -7.09
CA THR A 29 -5.05 0.00 -7.60
C THR A 29 -5.38 -0.99 -6.47
N MET A 30 -4.77 -0.86 -5.30
CA MET A 30 -5.10 -1.69 -4.14
C MET A 30 -6.55 -1.52 -3.69
N LYS A 31 -7.16 -0.33 -3.84
CA LYS A 31 -8.59 -0.13 -3.56
C LYS A 31 -9.48 -0.81 -4.60
N ASP A 32 -9.17 -0.59 -5.87
CA ASP A 32 -9.96 -1.16 -6.99
C ASP A 32 -9.88 -2.69 -6.99
N PHE A 33 -8.74 -3.25 -6.58
CA PHE A 33 -8.47 -4.68 -6.50
C PHE A 33 -8.23 -5.16 -5.06
N SER A 34 -9.14 -4.84 -4.14
CA SER A 34 -9.05 -5.25 -2.73
C SER A 34 -9.07 -6.77 -2.54
N THR A 35 -9.77 -7.50 -3.40
CA THR A 35 -9.87 -8.97 -3.36
C THR A 35 -8.64 -9.68 -3.93
N ALA A 36 -7.85 -9.00 -4.75
CA ALA A 36 -6.69 -9.59 -5.41
C ALA A 36 -5.48 -9.62 -4.48
N THR A 37 -5.22 -10.78 -3.87
CA THR A 37 -4.12 -10.96 -2.91
C THR A 37 -2.75 -10.54 -3.48
N GLU A 38 -2.45 -10.86 -4.74
CA GLU A 38 -1.17 -10.51 -5.38
C GLU A 38 -0.95 -8.99 -5.44
N ILE A 39 -2.01 -8.23 -5.76
CA ILE A 39 -1.98 -6.77 -5.78
C ILE A 39 -1.75 -6.23 -4.37
N GLN A 40 -2.45 -6.76 -3.37
CA GLN A 40 -2.27 -6.36 -1.97
C GLN A 40 -0.85 -6.64 -1.47
N VAL A 41 -0.29 -7.81 -1.79
CA VAL A 41 1.08 -8.19 -1.42
C VAL A 41 2.09 -7.21 -2.02
N ALA A 42 1.99 -6.94 -3.32
CA ALA A 42 2.89 -6.02 -4.01
C ALA A 42 2.77 -4.59 -3.46
N GLY A 43 1.54 -4.12 -3.27
CA GLY A 43 1.26 -2.78 -2.78
C GLY A 43 1.71 -2.55 -1.33
N CYS A 44 1.33 -3.44 -0.41
CA CYS A 44 1.81 -3.38 0.98
C CYS A 44 3.33 -3.48 1.05
N GLY A 45 3.97 -4.35 0.25
CA GLY A 45 5.42 -4.50 0.22
C GLY A 45 6.15 -3.22 -0.23
N LEU A 46 5.66 -2.57 -1.28
CA LEU A 46 6.18 -1.28 -1.74
C LEU A 46 5.99 -0.21 -0.66
N LEU A 47 4.76 -0.02 -0.18
CA LEU A 47 4.44 0.99 0.83
C LEU A 47 5.23 0.78 2.12
N GLY A 48 5.36 -0.46 2.59
CA GLY A 48 6.13 -0.81 3.79
C GLY A 48 7.61 -0.50 3.68
N ASN A 49 8.19 -0.65 2.49
CA ASN A 49 9.56 -0.22 2.22
C ASN A 49 9.68 1.30 2.19
N LEU A 50 8.76 2.00 1.52
CA LEU A 50 8.75 3.46 1.46
C LEU A 50 8.50 4.08 2.85
N ALA A 51 7.69 3.45 3.69
CA ALA A 51 7.37 3.90 5.05
C ALA A 51 8.59 3.96 5.96
N THR A 52 9.67 3.23 5.65
CA THR A 52 10.95 3.38 6.38
C THR A 52 11.61 4.75 6.18
N ARG A 53 11.20 5.50 5.15
CA ARG A 53 11.78 6.80 4.78
C ARG A 53 10.76 7.91 5.02
N ARG A 54 11.08 8.83 5.94
CA ARG A 54 10.25 10.01 6.25
C ARG A 54 9.89 10.87 5.04
N ALA A 55 10.76 10.92 4.02
CA ALA A 55 10.50 11.67 2.79
C ALA A 55 9.18 11.26 2.10
N PHE A 56 8.74 10.01 2.25
CA PHE A 56 7.49 9.53 1.66
C PHE A 56 6.30 9.59 2.61
N HIS A 57 6.49 9.92 3.89
CA HIS A 57 5.41 9.89 4.87
C HIS A 57 4.28 10.87 4.52
N ASN A 58 4.63 12.10 4.14
CA ASN A 58 3.66 13.09 3.69
C ASN A 58 2.89 12.58 2.45
N ILE A 59 3.62 12.08 1.45
CA ILE A 59 3.03 11.58 0.20
C ILE A 59 2.07 10.41 0.48
N MET A 60 2.45 9.48 1.36
CA MET A 60 1.58 8.35 1.76
C MET A 60 0.34 8.82 2.53
N ARG A 61 0.46 9.84 3.38
CA ARG A 61 -0.67 10.43 4.11
C ARG A 61 -1.63 11.13 3.14
N GLU A 62 -1.10 11.92 2.21
CA GLU A 62 -1.89 12.60 1.17
C GLU A 62 -2.61 11.59 0.26
N ALA A 63 -1.91 10.52 -0.15
CA ALA A 63 -2.49 9.42 -0.91
C ALA A 63 -3.50 8.56 -0.14
N ARG A 64 -3.69 8.79 1.18
CA ARG A 64 -4.49 7.95 2.08
C ARG A 64 -4.08 6.47 2.08
N ALA A 65 -2.79 6.20 1.96
CA ALA A 65 -2.24 4.84 1.94
C ALA A 65 -2.60 4.06 3.23
N VAL A 66 -2.58 4.73 4.38
CA VAL A 66 -2.90 4.14 5.70
C VAL A 66 -4.27 3.45 5.69
N GLY A 67 -5.30 4.13 5.17
CA GLY A 67 -6.67 3.58 5.18
C GLY A 67 -6.80 2.34 4.30
N VAL A 68 -6.12 2.34 3.16
CA VAL A 68 -6.12 1.19 2.24
C VAL A 68 -5.38 0.00 2.82
N VAL A 69 -4.20 0.26 3.40
CA VAL A 69 -3.42 -0.77 4.07
C VAL A 69 -4.20 -1.35 5.25
N ALA A 70 -4.86 -0.52 6.06
CA ALA A 70 -5.70 -0.98 7.17
C ALA A 70 -6.82 -1.91 6.70
N ALA A 71 -7.58 -1.51 5.67
CA ALA A 71 -8.62 -2.35 5.10
C ALA A 71 -8.05 -3.67 4.55
N ALA A 72 -6.92 -3.62 3.85
CA ALA A 72 -6.25 -4.82 3.34
C ALA A 72 -5.78 -5.77 4.45
N LEU A 73 -5.37 -5.24 5.60
CA LEU A 73 -5.02 -6.03 6.79
C LEU A 73 -6.24 -6.74 7.39
N GLU A 74 -7.42 -6.13 7.32
CA GLU A 74 -8.67 -6.73 7.79
C GLU A 74 -9.17 -7.81 6.83
N ASP A 75 -9.25 -7.50 5.53
CA ASP A 75 -9.66 -8.44 4.48
C ASP A 75 -8.68 -9.63 4.36
N HIS A 76 -7.38 -9.37 4.44
CA HIS A 76 -6.32 -10.37 4.27
C HIS A 76 -5.57 -10.65 5.58
N ALA A 77 -6.28 -10.68 6.72
CA ALA A 77 -5.70 -10.96 8.04
C ALA A 77 -4.99 -12.33 8.12
N GLN A 78 -5.37 -13.28 7.25
CA GLN A 78 -4.74 -14.60 7.18
C GLN A 78 -3.46 -14.61 6.34
N HIS A 79 -3.16 -13.54 5.58
CA HIS A 79 -2.01 -13.50 4.69
C HIS A 79 -0.78 -12.86 5.37
N PRO A 80 0.25 -13.64 5.74
CA PRO A 80 1.36 -13.14 6.56
C PRO A 80 2.12 -12.00 5.89
N SER A 81 2.33 -12.06 4.56
CA SER A 81 3.07 -11.00 3.85
C SER A 81 2.34 -9.65 3.85
N ILE A 82 1.00 -9.65 3.73
CA ILE A 82 0.20 -8.42 3.75
C ILE A 82 0.22 -7.89 5.17
N VAL A 83 0.02 -8.76 6.17
CA VAL A 83 0.04 -8.42 7.59
C VAL A 83 1.37 -7.80 8.02
N VAL A 84 2.50 -8.45 7.72
CA VAL A 84 3.84 -7.97 8.08
C VAL A 84 4.13 -6.62 7.42
N ASN A 85 3.88 -6.50 6.11
CA ASN A 85 4.18 -5.28 5.38
C ASN A 85 3.24 -4.13 5.76
N GLY A 86 1.94 -4.40 5.89
CA GLY A 86 0.94 -3.41 6.25
C GLY A 86 1.15 -2.87 7.67
N ASN A 87 1.42 -3.75 8.65
CA ASN A 87 1.75 -3.32 10.01
C ASN A 87 2.98 -2.41 10.04
N LYS A 88 3.97 -2.65 9.18
CA LYS A 88 5.16 -1.79 9.07
C LYS A 88 4.80 -0.37 8.63
N VAL A 89 3.90 -0.22 7.65
CA VAL A 89 3.38 1.10 7.22
C VAL A 89 2.71 1.81 8.39
N MET A 90 1.83 1.10 9.10
CA MET A 90 1.12 1.64 10.26
C MET A 90 2.13 2.11 11.31
N VAL A 91 3.03 1.25 11.79
CA VAL A 91 4.01 1.60 12.82
C VAL A 91 4.87 2.79 12.42
N CYS A 92 5.39 2.83 11.19
CA CYS A 92 6.20 3.96 10.73
C CYS A 92 5.42 5.29 10.70
N LEU A 93 4.17 5.27 10.24
CA LEU A 93 3.37 6.49 10.11
C LEU A 93 2.72 6.92 11.43
N PHE A 94 2.34 5.99 12.31
CA PHE A 94 1.75 6.26 13.63
C PHE A 94 2.80 6.62 14.68
N SER A 95 4.03 6.11 14.57
CA SER A 95 5.11 6.46 15.50
C SER A 95 5.52 7.94 15.42
N GLU A 96 5.20 8.64 14.32
CA GLU A 96 5.37 10.10 14.18
C GLU A 96 4.31 10.90 14.97
N SER A 97 3.18 10.29 15.35
CA SER A 97 2.15 10.96 16.14
C SER A 97 2.51 11.08 17.64
N SER A 98 3.63 10.51 18.08
CA SER A 98 4.22 10.78 19.40
C SER A 98 5.06 12.07 19.39
N SER A 99 4.42 13.17 19.02
CA SER A 99 4.72 14.48 19.58
C SER A 99 3.43 15.11 20.09
N SER A 100 2.78 14.40 21.01
CA SER A 100 2.25 15.06 22.20
C SER A 100 3.22 14.75 23.34
N SER A 101 4.25 15.58 23.46
CA SER A 101 4.72 15.89 24.80
C SER A 101 3.78 16.97 25.33
N SER A 102 3.19 16.68 26.49
CA SER A 102 2.82 17.61 27.57
C SER A 102 1.34 17.66 27.98
N SER A 103 1.17 17.28 29.25
CA SER A 103 0.36 17.90 30.30
C SER A 103 -1.16 17.96 30.16
N SER A 104 -1.83 17.19 31.01
CA SER A 104 -2.57 17.72 32.17
C SER A 104 -2.74 16.64 33.22
#